data_AF-A0A438CI70-F1
#
_entry.id   AF-A0A438CI70-F1
#
_cell.length_a   1.000
_cell.length_b   1.000
_cell.length_c   1.000
_cell.angle_alpha   90.00
_cell.angle_beta   90.00
_cell.angle_gamma   90.00
#
_symmetry.space_group_name_H-M   'P 1'
#
loop_
_entity.id
_entity.type
_entity.pdbx_description
1 polymer ?
#
loop_
_entity_poly.entity_id
_entity_poly.type
_entity_poly.pdbx_seq_one_letter_code
_entity_poly.pdbx_strand_id
1 'polypeptide(L)'
;MDKPLRMISTLRASSLLRKGCQGFLAYVVNKENDLKLEDIPIVRDYPDVFPDDLLGLAPQKKVEFTINLALGSTPISKAPYRMAPMELKELKIQLQELLDKGFIRPSVLSLGALVFYKVSFLGPVVTKDGIFVDLRKVDVVSNWIPNTVIEIQSFLGLASYYRRFIEGFSKIALPLTRLTQKGVKFEWSYDYEHSFQELKNRLMIAPILTIPSGSGGFVVYSDASR
;
A
#
# COMPACT_ATOMS: atom_id res chain seq x y z
N MET A 1 22.37 28.09 11.16
CA MET A 1 22.81 28.20 12.57
C MET A 1 21.56 28.21 13.44
N ASP A 2 20.99 27.04 13.71
CA ASP A 2 19.79 26.92 14.54
C ASP A 2 20.13 27.18 16.00
N LYS A 3 19.64 28.29 16.53
CA LYS A 3 19.65 28.52 17.98
C LYS A 3 18.66 27.52 18.60
N PRO A 4 19.06 26.74 19.61
CA PRO A 4 18.15 25.80 20.26
C PRO A 4 16.96 26.56 20.84
N LEU A 5 15.75 26.06 20.56
CA LEU A 5 14.51 26.58 21.10
C LEU A 5 14.59 26.55 22.63
N ARG A 6 14.53 27.72 23.26
CA ARG A 6 14.60 27.85 24.71
C ARG A 6 13.24 27.50 25.31
N MET A 7 13.03 26.21 25.58
CA MET A 7 11.82 25.70 26.22
C MET A 7 11.79 26.18 27.68
N ILE A 8 10.67 26.80 28.09
CA ILE A 8 10.43 27.25 29.46
C ILE A 8 9.27 26.45 30.06
N SER A 9 9.29 26.24 31.38
CA SER A 9 8.18 25.57 32.05
C SER A 9 6.92 26.44 32.05
N THR A 10 5.76 25.80 32.14
CA THR A 10 4.44 26.45 32.21
C THR A 10 4.35 27.44 33.38
N LEU A 11 4.91 27.08 34.54
CA LEU A 11 4.99 27.96 35.72
C LEU A 11 5.78 29.24 35.43
N ARG A 12 6.89 29.12 34.68
CA ARG A 12 7.75 30.25 34.32
C ARG A 12 7.09 31.11 33.25
N ALA A 13 6.41 30.51 32.29
CA ALA A 13 5.58 31.22 31.32
C ALA A 13 4.48 32.04 32.01
N SER A 14 3.73 31.43 32.94
CA SER A 14 2.70 32.11 33.73
C SER A 14 3.25 33.25 34.58
N SER A 15 4.44 33.09 35.18
CA SER A 15 5.12 34.16 35.92
C SER A 15 5.48 35.34 35.01
N LEU A 16 5.95 35.08 33.80
CA LEU A 16 6.31 36.12 32.83
C LEU A 16 5.08 36.88 32.32
N LEU A 17 3.97 36.17 32.05
CA LEU A 17 2.69 36.79 31.70
C LEU A 17 2.19 37.71 32.82
N ARG A 18 2.26 37.26 34.10
CA ARG A 18 1.91 38.09 35.26
C ARG A 18 2.79 39.33 35.44
N LYS A 19 4.02 39.31 34.90
CA LYS A 19 4.94 40.46 34.89
C LYS A 19 4.71 41.40 33.70
N GLY A 20 3.65 41.20 32.93
CA GLY A 20 3.26 42.08 31.82
C GLY A 20 3.87 41.70 30.46
N CYS A 21 4.49 40.52 30.33
CA CYS A 21 4.96 40.05 29.03
C CYS A 21 3.79 39.60 28.15
N GLN A 22 3.83 39.89 26.85
CA GLN A 22 2.86 39.37 25.87
C GLN A 22 3.21 37.94 25.47
N GLY A 23 2.21 37.05 25.47
CA GLY A 23 2.34 35.68 24.99
C GLY A 23 1.44 35.43 23.79
N PHE A 24 1.97 34.72 22.79
CA PHE A 24 1.23 34.30 21.61
C PHE A 24 1.11 32.78 21.61
N LEU A 25 -0.10 32.26 21.39
CA LEU A 25 -0.36 30.84 21.23
C LEU A 25 -0.54 30.55 19.73
N ALA A 26 0.39 29.81 19.14
CA ALA A 26 0.24 29.27 17.80
C ALA A 26 -0.16 27.80 17.92
N TYR A 27 -1.23 27.41 17.24
CA TYR A 27 -1.62 26.02 17.08
C TYR A 27 -1.79 25.73 15.59
N VAL A 28 -1.42 24.53 15.17
CA VAL A 28 -1.56 24.09 13.78
C VAL A 28 -2.96 23.51 13.64
N VAL A 29 -3.78 24.12 12.78
CA VAL A 29 -5.05 23.53 12.34
C VAL A 29 -4.77 22.78 11.06
N ASN A 30 -4.86 21.45 11.11
CA ASN A 30 -4.88 20.64 9.90
C ASN A 30 -6.26 20.83 9.27
N LYS A 31 -6.36 21.66 8.23
CA LYS A 31 -7.54 21.60 7.35
C LYS A 31 -7.36 20.34 6.52
N GLU A 32 -7.95 19.25 6.98
CA GLU A 32 -8.29 18.17 6.05
C GLU A 32 -9.11 18.82 4.94
N ASN A 33 -8.55 18.89 3.73
CA ASN A 33 -9.28 19.38 2.58
C ASN A 33 -10.37 18.35 2.29
N ASP A 34 -11.57 18.60 2.81
CA ASP A 34 -12.82 17.95 2.43
C ASP A 34 -13.21 18.33 0.99
N LEU A 35 -12.31 18.13 0.03
CA LEU A 35 -12.66 18.23 -1.39
C LEU A 35 -13.54 17.01 -1.69
N LYS A 36 -14.85 17.24 -1.82
CA LYS A 36 -15.77 16.20 -2.25
C LYS A 36 -15.47 15.88 -3.71
N LEU A 37 -15.63 14.62 -4.10
CA LEU A 37 -15.39 14.21 -5.49
C LEU A 37 -16.25 15.01 -6.48
N GLU A 38 -17.43 15.43 -6.02
CA GLU A 38 -18.41 16.30 -6.68
C GLU A 38 -17.87 17.70 -7.04
N ASP A 39 -16.85 18.19 -6.33
CA ASP A 39 -16.25 19.51 -6.56
C ASP A 39 -15.23 19.50 -7.72
N ILE A 40 -14.86 18.30 -8.21
CA ILE A 40 -13.94 18.13 -9.32
C ILE A 40 -14.71 18.39 -10.62
N PRO A 41 -14.34 19.42 -11.43
CA PRO A 41 -15.10 19.81 -12.63
C PRO A 41 -15.36 18.63 -13.59
N ILE A 42 -14.36 17.77 -13.79
CA ILE A 42 -14.46 16.60 -14.68
C ILE A 42 -15.49 15.58 -14.18
N VAL A 43 -15.62 15.38 -12.87
CA VAL A 43 -16.57 14.42 -12.28
C VAL A 43 -17.99 14.96 -12.43
N ARG A 44 -18.17 16.26 -12.20
CA ARG A 44 -19.45 16.94 -12.37
C ARG A 44 -19.91 16.98 -13.84
N ASP A 45 -18.97 17.18 -14.76
CA ASP A 45 -19.29 17.34 -16.18
C ASP A 45 -19.55 15.98 -16.88
N TYR A 46 -19.13 14.85 -16.28
CA TYR A 46 -19.30 13.50 -16.81
C TYR A 46 -19.85 12.50 -15.76
N PRO A 47 -21.04 12.74 -15.19
CA PRO A 47 -21.60 11.90 -14.14
C PRO A 47 -21.93 10.48 -14.62
N ASP A 48 -22.12 10.29 -15.93
CA ASP A 48 -22.32 9.01 -16.60
C ASP A 48 -21.05 8.16 -16.67
N VAL A 49 -19.87 8.80 -16.65
CA VAL A 49 -18.56 8.15 -16.65
C VAL A 49 -18.08 7.80 -15.25
N PHE A 50 -18.51 8.58 -14.24
CA PHE A 50 -18.15 8.41 -12.84
C PHE A 50 -19.36 8.11 -11.94
N PRO A 51 -20.16 7.06 -12.21
CA PRO A 51 -21.26 6.70 -11.33
C PRO A 51 -20.73 6.08 -10.02
N ASP A 52 -21.47 6.26 -8.93
CA ASP A 52 -21.17 5.63 -7.63
C ASP A 52 -21.19 4.09 -7.71
N ASP A 53 -22.03 3.56 -8.59
CA ASP A 53 -22.18 2.13 -8.85
C ASP A 53 -22.36 1.84 -10.35
N LEU A 54 -21.78 0.73 -10.83
CA LEU A 54 -21.96 0.27 -12.20
C LEU A 54 -23.38 -0.32 -12.38
N LEU A 55 -24.21 0.37 -13.16
CA LEU A 55 -25.62 0.03 -13.39
C LEU A 55 -25.86 -1.11 -14.39
N GLY A 56 -24.81 -1.68 -14.99
CA GLY A 56 -24.92 -2.82 -15.89
C GLY A 56 -23.75 -2.96 -16.85
N LEU A 57 -23.93 -3.81 -17.87
CA LEU A 57 -22.93 -4.02 -18.92
C LEU A 57 -22.63 -2.71 -19.66
N ALA A 58 -21.35 -2.52 -19.99
CA ALA A 58 -20.94 -1.42 -20.84
C ALA A 58 -21.68 -1.46 -22.20
N PRO A 59 -21.88 -0.30 -22.85
CA PRO A 59 -22.45 -0.25 -24.20
C PRO A 59 -21.76 -1.21 -25.16
N GLN A 60 -22.49 -1.73 -26.15
CA GLN A 60 -21.93 -2.64 -27.14
C GLN A 60 -20.70 -2.01 -27.81
N LYS A 61 -19.55 -2.65 -27.63
CA LYS A 61 -18.30 -2.24 -28.26
C LYS A 61 -18.31 -2.65 -29.73
N LYS A 62 -17.75 -1.82 -30.61
CA LYS A 62 -17.51 -2.17 -32.03
C LYS A 62 -16.54 -3.35 -32.21
N VAL A 63 -15.76 -3.67 -31.18
CA VAL A 63 -14.83 -4.79 -31.16
C VAL A 63 -15.31 -5.79 -30.11
N GLU A 64 -15.65 -6.99 -30.55
CA GLU A 64 -16.03 -8.10 -29.67
C GLU A 64 -14.78 -8.69 -29.00
N PHE A 65 -14.91 -9.06 -27.73
CA PHE A 65 -13.85 -9.74 -27.01
C PHE A 65 -13.86 -11.23 -27.36
N THR A 66 -12.84 -11.68 -28.10
CA THR A 66 -12.68 -13.10 -28.46
C THR A 66 -11.50 -13.70 -27.71
N ILE A 67 -11.70 -14.87 -27.10
CA ILE A 67 -10.63 -15.66 -26.48
C ILE A 67 -10.14 -16.68 -27.53
N ASN A 68 -8.98 -16.41 -28.11
CA ASN A 68 -8.35 -17.35 -29.04
C ASN A 68 -7.72 -18.51 -28.26
N LEU A 69 -8.16 -19.73 -28.55
CA LEU A 69 -7.59 -20.93 -27.94
C LEU A 69 -6.34 -21.37 -28.70
N ALA A 70 -5.31 -21.79 -27.95
CA ALA A 70 -4.14 -22.42 -28.55
C ALA A 70 -4.55 -23.76 -29.20
N LEU A 71 -3.99 -24.04 -30.38
CA LEU A 71 -4.34 -25.24 -31.15
C LEU A 71 -4.03 -26.51 -30.32
N GLY A 72 -5.04 -27.37 -30.11
CA GLY A 72 -4.91 -28.59 -29.30
C GLY A 72 -5.21 -28.45 -27.80
N SER A 73 -5.62 -27.27 -27.31
CA SER A 73 -6.03 -27.10 -25.92
C SER A 73 -7.36 -27.82 -25.63
N THR A 74 -7.42 -28.60 -24.54
CA THR A 74 -8.65 -29.27 -24.09
C THR A 74 -9.41 -28.44 -23.05
N PRO A 75 -10.74 -28.57 -22.97
CA PRO A 75 -11.53 -27.91 -21.94
C PRO A 75 -11.11 -28.32 -20.52
N ILE A 76 -10.93 -27.34 -19.64
CA ILE A 76 -10.64 -27.57 -18.22
C ILE A 76 -11.94 -27.54 -17.42
N SER A 77 -12.23 -28.64 -16.72
CA SER A 77 -13.32 -28.74 -15.75
C SER A 77 -12.74 -29.16 -14.40
N LYS A 78 -12.62 -28.20 -13.47
CA LYS A 78 -12.13 -28.46 -12.11
C LYS A 78 -13.29 -28.40 -11.13
N ALA A 79 -13.31 -29.33 -10.18
CA ALA A 79 -14.30 -29.32 -9.11
C ALA A 79 -14.19 -28.01 -8.28
N PRO A 80 -15.32 -27.43 -7.83
CA PRO A 80 -15.31 -26.29 -6.94
C PRO A 80 -14.54 -26.59 -5.65
N TYR A 81 -13.85 -25.60 -5.10
CA TYR A 81 -13.17 -25.74 -3.82
C TYR A 81 -14.17 -25.94 -2.68
N ARG A 82 -13.78 -26.69 -1.64
CA ARG A 82 -14.59 -26.85 -0.44
C ARG A 82 -14.51 -25.58 0.40
N MET A 83 -15.58 -24.79 0.40
CA MET A 83 -15.69 -23.54 1.17
C MET A 83 -16.44 -23.76 2.47
N ALA A 84 -16.12 -22.98 3.50
CA ALA A 84 -16.90 -22.96 4.73
C ALA A 84 -18.30 -22.37 4.46
N PRO A 85 -19.34 -22.70 5.26
CA PRO A 85 -20.70 -22.22 5.03
C PRO A 85 -20.83 -20.68 4.95
N MET A 86 -20.00 -19.95 5.70
CA MET A 86 -19.99 -18.48 5.68
C MET A 86 -19.46 -17.93 4.35
N GLU A 87 -18.37 -18.52 3.83
CA GLU A 87 -17.77 -18.13 2.55
C GLU A 87 -18.71 -18.46 1.39
N LEU A 88 -19.38 -19.61 1.43
CA LEU A 88 -20.37 -20.01 0.42
C LEU A 88 -21.57 -19.05 0.40
N LYS A 89 -22.02 -18.59 1.58
CA LYS A 89 -23.10 -17.61 1.70
C LYS A 89 -22.71 -16.28 1.06
N GLU A 90 -21.51 -15.80 1.33
CA GLU A 90 -20.97 -14.56 0.75
C GLU A 90 -20.81 -14.65 -0.77
N LEU A 91 -20.20 -15.73 -1.27
CA LEU A 91 -20.09 -16.03 -2.71
C LEU A 91 -21.47 -16.03 -3.38
N LYS A 92 -22.49 -16.63 -2.75
CA LYS A 92 -23.85 -16.65 -3.29
C LYS A 92 -24.45 -15.23 -3.39
N ILE A 93 -24.22 -14.38 -2.40
CA ILE A 93 -24.70 -12.98 -2.42
C ILE A 93 -24.06 -12.23 -3.58
N GLN A 94 -22.75 -12.35 -3.75
CA GLN A 94 -22.02 -11.67 -4.83
C GLN A 94 -22.42 -12.19 -6.22
N LEU A 95 -22.61 -13.52 -6.37
CA LEU A 95 -23.13 -14.08 -7.62
C LEU A 95 -24.52 -13.55 -7.95
N GLN A 96 -25.39 -13.43 -6.95
CA GLN A 96 -26.73 -12.90 -7.14
C GLN A 96 -26.66 -11.44 -7.58
N GLU A 97 -25.82 -10.63 -6.95
CA GLU A 97 -25.61 -9.23 -7.35
C GLU A 97 -25.10 -9.12 -8.79
N LEU A 98 -24.14 -9.97 -9.20
CA LEU A 98 -23.62 -9.99 -10.56
C LEU A 98 -24.66 -10.47 -11.59
N LEU A 99 -25.55 -11.39 -11.21
CA LEU A 99 -26.68 -11.84 -12.02
C LEU A 99 -27.71 -10.72 -12.19
N ASP A 100 -28.06 -10.04 -11.10
CA ASP A 100 -29.05 -8.96 -11.08
C ASP A 100 -28.56 -7.74 -11.88
N LYS A 101 -27.25 -7.44 -11.82
CA LYS A 101 -26.59 -6.41 -12.65
C LYS A 101 -26.38 -6.87 -14.11
N GLY A 102 -26.66 -8.13 -14.44
CA GLY A 102 -26.52 -8.68 -15.79
C GLY A 102 -25.09 -8.90 -16.27
N PHE A 103 -24.09 -8.85 -15.37
CA PHE A 103 -22.68 -9.07 -15.71
C PHE A 103 -22.38 -10.53 -16.04
N ILE A 104 -23.13 -11.45 -15.43
CA ILE A 104 -23.03 -12.89 -15.65
C ILE A 104 -24.41 -13.47 -15.95
N ARG A 105 -24.42 -14.67 -16.54
CA ARG A 105 -25.63 -15.46 -16.77
C ARG A 105 -25.33 -16.93 -16.50
N PRO A 106 -26.34 -17.74 -16.11
CA PRO A 106 -26.17 -19.18 -16.03
C PRO A 106 -25.68 -19.74 -17.38
N SER A 107 -24.72 -20.66 -17.33
CA SER A 107 -24.18 -21.32 -18.51
C SER A 107 -24.06 -22.82 -18.27
N VAL A 108 -24.13 -23.60 -19.35
CA VAL A 108 -24.06 -25.07 -19.33
C VAL A 108 -22.79 -25.60 -19.99
N LEU A 109 -21.73 -24.79 -20.01
CA LEU A 109 -20.47 -25.15 -20.64
C LEU A 109 -19.75 -26.24 -19.82
N SER A 110 -19.04 -27.14 -20.50
CA SER A 110 -18.17 -28.15 -19.87
C SER A 110 -16.91 -27.55 -19.23
N LEU A 111 -16.73 -26.22 -19.31
CA LEU A 111 -15.61 -25.47 -18.77
C LEU A 111 -15.95 -24.96 -17.36
N GLY A 112 -15.09 -25.27 -16.39
CA GLY A 112 -15.21 -24.83 -15.00
C GLY A 112 -13.88 -24.28 -14.49
N ALA A 113 -13.84 -22.97 -14.22
CA ALA A 113 -12.67 -22.29 -13.67
C ALA A 113 -12.88 -21.89 -12.20
N LEU A 114 -11.78 -21.85 -11.44
CA LEU A 114 -11.78 -21.49 -10.02
C LEU A 114 -11.97 -19.98 -9.81
N VAL A 115 -12.77 -19.59 -8.81
CA VAL A 115 -13.00 -18.19 -8.39
C VAL A 115 -12.24 -17.93 -7.09
N PHE A 116 -11.49 -16.82 -7.01
CA PHE A 116 -10.77 -16.36 -5.81
C PHE A 116 -11.19 -14.93 -5.42
N TYR A 117 -11.32 -14.69 -4.11
CA TYR A 117 -11.85 -13.46 -3.50
C TYR A 117 -10.79 -12.59 -2.84
N LYS A 118 -9.86 -11.99 -3.61
CA LYS A 118 -9.21 -10.74 -3.18
C LYS A 118 -8.26 -10.20 -4.24
N VAL A 119 -8.44 -8.94 -4.61
CA VAL A 119 -7.37 -8.09 -5.13
C VAL A 119 -7.48 -6.74 -4.45
N SER A 120 -6.51 -6.41 -3.59
CA SER A 120 -6.35 -5.08 -3.03
C SER A 120 -5.40 -4.30 -3.94
N PHE A 121 -5.83 -3.12 -4.42
CA PHE A 121 -5.04 -2.28 -5.31
C PHE A 121 -4.17 -1.31 -4.49
N LEU A 122 -2.87 -1.31 -4.83
CA LEU A 122 -1.73 -0.68 -4.15
C LEU A 122 -1.78 0.84 -4.42
N GLY A 123 -1.52 1.78 -3.51
CA GLY A 123 -0.41 1.85 -2.55
C GLY A 123 0.63 2.93 -2.90
N PRO A 124 0.97 3.16 -4.19
CA PRO A 124 1.88 4.24 -4.62
C PRO A 124 1.21 5.38 -5.41
N VAL A 125 1.89 6.53 -5.49
CA VAL A 125 1.51 7.69 -6.31
C VAL A 125 2.18 7.59 -7.69
N VAL A 126 1.42 7.60 -8.77
CA VAL A 126 1.96 7.48 -10.14
C VAL A 126 2.09 8.87 -10.77
N THR A 127 3.26 9.19 -11.37
CA THR A 127 3.48 10.43 -12.13
C THR A 127 4.23 10.16 -13.44
N LYS A 128 4.38 11.19 -14.28
CA LYS A 128 5.14 11.13 -15.53
C LYS A 128 6.61 10.70 -15.37
N ASP A 129 7.19 10.93 -14.20
CA ASP A 129 8.61 10.67 -13.91
C ASP A 129 8.81 9.31 -13.21
N GLY A 130 7.73 8.62 -12.84
CA GLY A 130 7.76 7.30 -12.21
C GLY A 130 6.70 7.08 -11.14
N ILE A 131 6.83 5.94 -10.44
CA ILE A 131 5.98 5.56 -9.30
C ILE A 131 6.66 5.99 -8.00
N PHE A 132 5.98 6.80 -7.19
CA PHE A 132 6.47 7.32 -5.91
C PHE A 132 5.91 6.56 -4.71
N VAL A 133 6.75 6.43 -3.69
CA VAL A 133 6.31 6.13 -2.32
C VAL A 133 5.52 7.33 -1.80
N ASP A 134 4.36 7.11 -1.18
CA ASP A 134 3.58 8.18 -0.57
C ASP A 134 4.42 8.93 0.47
N LEU A 135 4.72 10.20 0.18
CA LEU A 135 5.53 11.09 1.02
C LEU A 135 4.98 11.23 2.44
N ARG A 136 3.67 10.98 2.65
CA ARG A 136 3.05 10.97 4.00
C ARG A 136 3.54 9.83 4.89
N LYS A 137 4.05 8.73 4.30
CA LYS A 137 4.68 7.61 5.05
C LYS A 137 6.16 7.83 5.32
N VAL A 138 6.81 8.76 4.59
CA VAL A 138 8.26 9.02 4.72
C VAL A 138 8.58 9.72 6.04
N ASP A 139 7.74 10.65 6.51
CA ASP A 139 7.93 11.34 7.79
C ASP A 139 7.89 10.38 9.00
N VAL A 140 7.01 9.37 8.93
CA VAL A 140 6.88 8.34 9.97
C VAL A 140 8.12 7.46 10.02
N VAL A 141 8.67 7.09 8.87
CA VAL A 141 9.91 6.30 8.77
C VAL A 141 11.13 7.14 9.18
N SER A 142 11.17 8.43 8.83
CA SER A 142 12.26 9.37 9.15
C SER A 142 12.43 9.60 10.65
N ASN A 143 11.35 9.61 11.44
CA ASN A 143 11.42 9.83 12.89
C ASN A 143 11.32 8.54 13.72
N TRP A 144 11.36 7.38 13.07
CA TRP A 144 11.25 6.08 13.75
C TRP A 144 12.48 5.80 14.60
N ILE A 145 12.28 5.56 15.90
CA ILE A 145 13.29 5.15 16.88
C ILE A 145 12.79 3.87 17.55
N PRO A 146 13.25 2.68 17.11
CA PRO A 146 12.80 1.43 17.67
C PRO A 146 13.49 1.17 19.01
N ASN A 147 12.71 1.05 20.08
CA ASN A 147 13.17 0.72 21.43
C ASN A 147 12.72 -0.68 21.87
N THR A 148 11.87 -1.34 21.08
CA THR A 148 11.36 -2.68 21.38
C THR A 148 11.46 -3.62 20.18
N VAL A 149 11.49 -4.92 20.46
CA VAL A 149 11.48 -5.98 19.44
C VAL A 149 10.25 -5.86 18.53
N ILE A 150 9.10 -5.46 19.08
CA ILE A 150 7.83 -5.31 18.35
C ILE A 150 7.94 -4.17 17.32
N GLU A 151 8.53 -3.05 17.69
CA GLU A 151 8.74 -1.91 16.77
C GLU A 151 9.67 -2.26 15.62
N ILE A 152 10.65 -3.14 15.86
CA ILE A 152 11.58 -3.62 14.82
C ILE A 152 10.89 -4.59 13.88
N GLN A 153 10.04 -5.48 14.40
CA GLN A 153 9.21 -6.34 13.56
C GLN A 153 8.25 -5.52 12.70
N SER A 154 7.67 -4.45 13.26
CA SER A 154 6.82 -3.51 12.51
C SER A 154 7.60 -2.79 11.42
N PHE A 155 8.79 -2.25 11.74
CA PHE A 155 9.68 -1.61 10.78
C PHE A 155 10.11 -2.58 9.67
N LEU A 156 10.55 -3.80 10.02
CA LEU A 156 10.92 -4.82 9.05
C LEU A 156 9.74 -5.21 8.16
N GLY A 157 8.53 -5.27 8.71
CA GLY A 157 7.30 -5.46 7.94
C GLY A 157 7.11 -4.39 6.88
N LEU A 158 7.23 -3.11 7.25
CA LEU A 158 7.17 -1.98 6.31
C LEU A 158 8.31 -2.03 5.28
N ALA A 159 9.55 -2.23 5.74
CA ALA A 159 10.73 -2.26 4.89
C ALA A 159 10.66 -3.43 3.88
N SER A 160 10.08 -4.57 4.29
CA SER A 160 9.89 -5.74 3.42
C SER A 160 8.95 -5.45 2.24
N TYR A 161 7.96 -4.58 2.41
CA TYR A 161 7.07 -4.17 1.32
C TYR A 161 7.84 -3.45 0.19
N TYR A 162 8.85 -2.66 0.58
CA TYR A 162 9.73 -1.92 -0.33
C TYR A 162 11.02 -2.65 -0.70
N ARG A 163 11.21 -3.91 -0.25
CA ARG A 163 12.46 -4.68 -0.50
C ARG A 163 12.87 -4.74 -1.97
N ARG A 164 11.90 -4.69 -2.90
CA ARG A 164 12.14 -4.72 -4.35
C ARG A 164 12.94 -3.51 -4.87
N PHE A 165 13.01 -2.45 -4.06
CA PHE A 165 13.72 -1.19 -4.36
C PHE A 165 15.04 -1.08 -3.59
N ILE A 166 15.34 -2.03 -2.71
CA ILE A 166 16.51 -2.01 -1.84
C ILE A 166 17.44 -3.15 -2.26
N GLU A 167 18.46 -2.81 -3.03
CA GLU A 167 19.48 -3.78 -3.44
C GLU A 167 20.16 -4.38 -2.20
N GLY A 168 20.23 -5.71 -2.16
CA GLY A 168 20.83 -6.42 -1.03
C GLY A 168 20.02 -6.35 0.26
N PHE A 169 18.71 -6.06 0.20
CA PHE A 169 17.81 -5.96 1.36
C PHE A 169 18.05 -7.05 2.41
N SER A 170 18.07 -8.32 1.99
CA SER A 170 18.24 -9.48 2.88
C SER A 170 19.57 -9.44 3.66
N LYS A 171 20.64 -8.89 3.07
CA LYS A 171 21.95 -8.71 3.74
C LYS A 171 21.88 -7.60 4.78
N ILE A 172 21.21 -6.48 4.46
CA ILE A 172 21.09 -5.32 5.33
C ILE A 172 20.12 -5.60 6.49
N ALA A 173 19.03 -6.32 6.24
CA ALA A 173 18.02 -6.68 7.24
C ALA A 173 18.46 -7.84 8.15
N LEU A 174 19.51 -8.59 7.78
CA LEU A 174 19.94 -9.79 8.52
C LEU A 174 20.23 -9.51 10.01
N PRO A 175 20.96 -8.44 10.41
CA PRO A 175 21.19 -8.15 11.81
C PRO A 175 19.88 -7.85 12.56
N LEU A 176 18.97 -7.09 11.96
CA LEU A 176 17.67 -6.75 12.56
C LEU A 176 16.77 -7.99 12.71
N THR A 177 16.74 -8.87 11.71
CA THR A 177 15.97 -10.12 11.80
C THR A 177 16.48 -11.03 12.91
N ARG A 178 17.82 -11.12 13.12
CA ARG A 178 18.42 -11.85 14.26
C ARG A 178 17.98 -11.30 15.61
N LEU A 179 17.88 -9.98 15.74
CA LEU A 179 17.41 -9.34 16.97
C LEU A 179 15.94 -9.68 17.30
N THR A 180 15.14 -10.06 16.30
CA THR A 180 13.73 -10.44 16.48
C THR A 180 13.53 -11.94 16.75
N GLN A 181 14.60 -12.75 16.76
CA GLN A 181 14.51 -14.19 16.98
C GLN A 181 14.24 -14.55 18.45
N LYS A 182 13.49 -15.64 18.65
CA LYS A 182 13.13 -16.14 19.98
C LYS A 182 14.38 -16.57 20.75
N GLY A 183 14.55 -16.04 21.96
CA GLY A 183 15.67 -16.39 22.85
C GLY A 183 16.91 -15.49 22.71
N VAL A 184 16.87 -14.48 21.84
CA VAL A 184 17.93 -13.46 21.74
C VAL A 184 17.63 -12.31 22.70
N LYS A 185 18.61 -11.92 23.52
CA LYS A 185 18.50 -10.75 24.40
C LYS A 185 18.54 -9.48 23.54
N PHE A 186 17.59 -8.58 23.77
CA PHE A 186 17.56 -7.29 23.09
C PHE A 186 18.71 -6.41 23.59
N GLU A 187 19.74 -6.25 22.77
CA GLU A 187 20.85 -5.34 22.99
C GLU A 187 21.11 -4.57 21.70
N TRP A 188 20.96 -3.24 21.76
CA TRP A 188 21.13 -2.37 20.60
C TRP A 188 22.62 -2.09 20.38
N SER A 189 23.23 -2.85 19.46
CA SER A 189 24.64 -2.75 19.09
C SER A 189 24.86 -1.81 17.90
N TYR A 190 26.13 -1.46 17.66
CA TYR A 190 26.54 -0.67 16.51
C TYR A 190 26.10 -1.29 15.17
N ASP A 191 26.20 -2.62 15.03
CA ASP A 191 25.82 -3.33 13.80
C ASP A 191 24.30 -3.23 13.52
N TYR A 192 23.48 -3.21 14.58
CA TYR A 192 22.03 -3.07 14.46
C TYR A 192 21.64 -1.63 14.11
N GLU A 193 22.23 -0.64 14.78
CA GLU A 193 22.03 0.78 14.45
C GLU A 193 22.43 1.06 13.00
N HIS A 194 23.60 0.59 12.57
CA HIS A 194 24.08 0.77 11.20
C HIS A 194 23.11 0.15 10.18
N SER A 195 22.64 -1.08 10.44
CA SER A 195 21.68 -1.77 9.56
C SER A 195 20.33 -1.06 9.51
N PHE A 196 19.87 -0.53 10.65
CA PHE A 196 18.63 0.22 10.76
C PHE A 196 18.70 1.55 9.99
N GLN A 197 19.77 2.32 10.19
CA GLN A 197 19.97 3.59 9.49
C GLN A 197 20.19 3.39 7.99
N GLU A 198 20.90 2.35 7.57
CA GLU A 198 21.07 2.03 6.14
C GLU A 198 19.73 1.69 5.50
N LEU A 199 18.90 0.84 6.12
CA LEU A 199 17.56 0.56 5.60
C LEU A 199 16.66 1.80 5.56
N LYS A 200 16.71 2.64 6.59
CA LYS A 200 15.97 3.90 6.66
C LYS A 200 16.41 4.86 5.55
N ASN A 201 17.71 4.98 5.32
CA ASN A 201 18.27 5.78 4.24
C ASN A 201 17.85 5.25 2.87
N ARG A 202 17.91 3.92 2.66
CA ARG A 202 17.46 3.28 1.42
C ARG A 202 15.96 3.42 1.19
N LEU A 203 15.14 3.45 2.24
CA LEU A 203 13.71 3.73 2.12
C LEU A 203 13.42 5.19 1.76
N MET A 204 14.27 6.12 2.20
CA MET A 204 14.15 7.55 1.85
C MET A 204 14.75 7.88 0.47
N ILE A 205 15.76 7.14 0.01
CA ILE A 205 16.47 7.35 -1.26
C ILE A 205 16.00 6.35 -2.35
N ALA A 206 15.14 5.38 -2.01
CA ALA A 206 14.76 4.24 -2.87
C ALA A 206 14.50 4.68 -4.33
N PRO A 207 15.23 4.12 -5.31
CA PRO A 207 15.22 4.62 -6.66
C PRO A 207 13.93 4.30 -7.40
N ILE A 208 13.64 5.23 -8.30
CA ILE A 208 12.55 5.37 -9.25
C ILE A 208 12.32 4.10 -10.08
N LEU A 209 11.08 3.63 -10.19
CA LEU A 209 10.69 2.75 -11.29
C LEU A 209 10.65 3.57 -12.59
N THR A 210 11.61 3.32 -13.48
CA THR A 210 11.56 3.80 -14.86
C THR A 210 10.54 2.97 -15.65
N ILE A 211 9.75 3.65 -16.50
CA ILE A 211 8.87 2.98 -17.46
C ILE A 211 9.76 2.09 -18.34
N PRO A 212 9.50 0.78 -18.42
CA PRO A 212 10.32 -0.09 -19.22
C PRO A 212 10.28 0.35 -20.69
N SER A 213 11.45 0.71 -21.23
CA SER A 213 11.61 1.09 -22.63
C SER A 213 12.44 0.03 -23.34
N GLY A 214 11.82 -0.70 -24.26
CA GLY A 214 12.50 -1.66 -25.13
C GLY A 214 11.70 -2.94 -25.39
N SER A 215 12.12 -3.67 -26.43
CA SER A 215 11.65 -5.04 -26.76
C SER A 215 12.42 -6.13 -26.01
N GLY A 216 13.23 -5.75 -25.01
CA GLY A 216 13.99 -6.70 -24.20
C GLY A 216 13.06 -7.47 -23.26
N GLY A 217 13.30 -8.77 -23.13
CA GLY A 217 12.56 -9.61 -22.18
C GLY A 217 12.70 -9.11 -20.75
N PHE A 218 11.68 -9.36 -19.93
CA PHE A 218 11.66 -9.00 -18.52
C PHE A 218 12.18 -10.14 -17.65
N VAL A 219 12.96 -9.82 -16.62
CA VAL A 219 13.41 -10.78 -15.61
C VAL A 219 12.82 -10.38 -14.26
N VAL A 220 12.12 -11.32 -13.62
CA VAL A 220 11.50 -11.12 -12.31
C VAL A 220 12.37 -11.79 -11.25
N TYR A 221 12.86 -11.02 -10.28
CA TYR A 221 13.55 -11.53 -9.10
C TYR A 221 12.57 -11.64 -7.93
N SER A 222 12.49 -12.83 -7.31
CA SER A 222 11.70 -13.08 -6.12
C SER A 222 12.60 -13.61 -5.01
N ASP A 223 12.55 -12.98 -3.84
CA ASP A 223 13.19 -13.44 -2.60
C ASP A 223 12.07 -13.87 -1.63
N ALA A 224 12.28 -14.87 -0.77
CA ALA A 224 11.37 -15.18 0.34
C ALA A 224 12.20 -15.65 1.54
N SER A 225 11.96 -15.05 2.71
CA SER A 225 12.54 -15.49 3.98
C SER A 225 11.53 -16.33 4.76
N ARG A 226 12.06 -17.25 5.58
CA ARG A 226 11.29 -18.18 6.41
C ARG A 226 10.85 -17.58 7.73
#